data_AF-A0A4Q3AWU1-F1
#
_entry.id   AF-A0A4Q3AWU1-F1
#
_cell.length_a   1.000
_cell.length_b   1.000
_cell.length_c   1.000
_cell.angle_alpha   90.00
_cell.angle_beta   90.00
_cell.angle_gamma   90.00
#
_symmetry.space_group_name_H-M   'P 1'
#
loop_
_entity.id
_entity.type
_entity.pdbx_description
1 polymer ?
#
loop_
_entity_poly.entity_id
_entity_poly.type
_entity_poly.pdbx_seq_one_letter_code
_entity_poly.pdbx_strand_id
1 'polypeptide(L)'
;MSTTFETHKALLDQASQAVIDRNFFAAYPEHPKAYAEDGMAKGAEWFNNQLNNPFGELLQTGEIGFKGTESSPYTQELLNISYPVFETETLIQKAKATQRTWKNATPETRAAVLIESLDRIKKRFFDIAYATMHTSGQSFMMSFQASGPHANDRALEAIVLGYQELKRFPANADWEKPMGKISVKVKKTWKLIDSSLACL
;
A
#
# COMPACT_ATOMS: atom_id res chain seq x y z
N MET A 1 -16.46 19.26 2.18
CA MET A 1 -16.05 17.85 1.99
C MET A 1 -14.59 17.75 2.38
N SER A 2 -14.25 16.84 3.29
CA SER A 2 -12.87 16.61 3.74
C SER A 2 -12.05 16.03 2.58
N THR A 3 -10.84 16.52 2.36
CA THR A 3 -9.88 15.93 1.41
C THR A 3 -9.44 14.54 1.92
N THR A 4 -8.97 13.66 1.02
CA THR A 4 -8.42 12.34 1.41
C THR A 4 -7.31 12.47 2.45
N PHE A 5 -6.51 13.53 2.40
CA PHE A 5 -5.47 13.79 3.39
C PHE A 5 -6.05 14.17 4.75
N GLU A 6 -7.03 15.06 4.81
CA GLU A 6 -7.69 15.43 6.07
C GLU A 6 -8.34 14.23 6.77
N THR A 7 -8.90 13.29 6.00
CA THR A 7 -9.46 12.03 6.54
C THR A 7 -8.39 11.18 7.24
N HIS A 8 -7.20 11.10 6.66
CA HIS A 8 -6.12 10.21 7.12
C HIS A 8 -5.08 10.90 8.00
N LYS A 9 -5.19 12.22 8.20
CA LYS A 9 -4.20 13.03 8.94
C LYS A 9 -4.03 12.55 10.37
N ALA A 10 -5.13 12.28 11.08
CA ALA A 10 -5.08 11.84 12.47
C ALA A 10 -4.32 10.52 12.63
N LEU A 11 -4.57 9.55 11.74
CA LEU A 11 -3.86 8.28 11.73
C LEU A 11 -2.38 8.47 11.37
N LEU A 12 -2.08 9.30 10.37
CA LEU A 12 -0.70 9.61 9.96
C LEU A 12 0.11 10.26 11.09
N ASP A 13 -0.49 11.20 11.83
CA ASP A 13 0.15 11.87 12.96
C ASP A 13 0.41 10.89 14.12
N GLN A 14 -0.57 10.06 14.46
CA GLN A 14 -0.43 9.04 15.51
C GLN A 14 0.65 8.00 15.16
N ALA A 15 0.62 7.47 13.94
CA ALA A 15 1.61 6.50 13.47
C ALA A 15 3.01 7.13 13.36
N SER A 16 3.09 8.42 12.98
CA SER A 16 4.35 9.18 12.99
C SER A 16 4.96 9.26 14.38
N GLN A 17 4.14 9.55 15.38
CA GLN A 17 4.60 9.60 16.77
C GLN A 17 5.04 8.22 17.27
N ALA A 18 4.27 7.17 16.94
CA ALA A 18 4.61 5.80 17.32
C ALA A 18 5.97 5.32 16.74
N VAL A 19 6.28 5.68 15.48
CA VAL A 19 7.57 5.35 14.86
C VAL A 19 8.75 6.04 15.58
N ILE A 20 8.54 7.26 16.08
CA ILE A 20 9.54 8.00 16.84
C ILE A 20 9.72 7.38 18.24
N ASP A 21 8.62 7.15 18.94
CA ASP A 21 8.64 6.70 20.34
C ASP A 21 8.97 5.21 20.48
N ARG A 22 8.78 4.42 19.42
CA ARG A 22 8.96 2.96 19.40
C ARG A 22 8.11 2.21 20.42
N ASN A 23 7.02 2.83 20.88
CA ASN A 23 6.01 2.21 21.72
C ASN A 23 5.09 1.29 20.91
N PHE A 24 4.38 0.40 21.60
CA PHE A 24 3.37 -0.43 20.96
C PHE A 24 2.28 0.43 20.31
N PHE A 25 2.08 0.22 19.00
CA PHE A 25 1.04 0.83 18.20
C PHE A 25 0.63 -0.15 17.10
N ALA A 26 -0.67 -0.38 16.96
CA ALA A 26 -1.26 -1.15 15.88
C ALA A 26 -2.50 -0.40 15.41
N ALA A 27 -2.51 0.03 14.15
CA ALA A 27 -3.64 0.75 13.56
C ALA A 27 -4.76 -0.23 13.15
N TYR A 28 -4.39 -1.48 12.85
CA TYR A 28 -5.29 -2.52 12.42
C TYR A 28 -5.36 -3.60 13.51
N PRO A 29 -6.52 -3.78 14.18
CA PRO A 29 -6.65 -4.81 15.21
C PRO A 29 -6.37 -6.21 14.65
N GLU A 30 -5.54 -6.99 15.32
CA GLU A 30 -5.14 -8.32 14.82
C GLU A 30 -6.21 -9.41 15.03
N HIS A 31 -7.19 -9.17 15.91
CA HIS A 31 -8.22 -10.15 16.23
C HIS A 31 -9.41 -10.06 15.26
N PRO A 32 -9.83 -11.16 14.61
CA PRO A 32 -10.93 -11.14 13.62
C PRO A 32 -12.26 -10.53 14.12
N LYS A 33 -12.57 -10.67 15.41
CA LYS A 33 -13.76 -10.05 16.07
C LYS A 33 -13.82 -8.52 16.02
N ALA A 34 -12.72 -7.84 15.69
CA ALA A 34 -12.73 -6.39 15.49
C ALA A 34 -13.36 -5.96 14.16
N TYR A 35 -13.63 -6.92 13.27
CA TYR A 35 -14.18 -6.73 11.94
C TYR A 35 -15.61 -7.30 11.87
N ALA A 36 -16.23 -7.23 10.68
CA ALA A 36 -17.59 -7.71 10.47
C ALA A 36 -17.76 -9.17 10.93
N GLU A 37 -18.84 -9.44 11.67
CA GLU A 37 -19.12 -10.76 12.25
C GLU A 37 -19.21 -11.87 11.20
N ASP A 38 -19.72 -11.55 10.01
CA ASP A 38 -19.85 -12.45 8.87
C ASP A 38 -18.60 -12.47 7.96
N GLY A 39 -17.54 -11.74 8.33
CA GLY A 39 -16.34 -11.59 7.51
C GLY A 39 -15.64 -12.90 7.19
N MET A 40 -15.58 -13.82 8.14
CA MET A 40 -15.00 -15.16 7.92
C MET A 40 -15.82 -15.97 6.90
N ALA A 41 -17.15 -15.97 7.02
CA ALA A 41 -18.02 -16.68 6.08
C ALA A 41 -17.94 -16.08 4.68
N LYS A 42 -17.98 -14.74 4.56
CA LYS A 42 -17.85 -14.03 3.29
C LYS A 42 -16.49 -14.21 2.63
N GLY A 43 -15.42 -14.22 3.40
CA GLY A 43 -14.07 -14.47 2.87
C GLY A 43 -13.93 -15.89 2.32
N ALA A 44 -14.51 -16.89 2.99
CA ALA A 44 -14.54 -18.26 2.50
C ALA A 44 -15.36 -18.38 1.21
N GLU A 45 -16.54 -17.76 1.18
CA GLU A 45 -17.40 -17.70 -0.01
C GLU A 45 -16.68 -17.03 -1.18
N TRP A 46 -16.06 -15.87 -0.95
CA TRP A 46 -15.28 -15.17 -1.96
C TRP A 46 -14.15 -16.05 -2.50
N PHE A 47 -13.37 -16.69 -1.63
CA PHE A 47 -12.26 -17.55 -2.04
C PHE A 47 -12.76 -18.74 -2.88
N ASN A 48 -13.84 -19.40 -2.45
CA ASN A 48 -14.45 -20.49 -3.21
C ASN A 48 -14.93 -20.04 -4.58
N ASN A 49 -15.47 -18.82 -4.70
CA ASN A 49 -15.88 -18.25 -5.99
C ASN A 49 -14.69 -17.93 -6.91
N GLN A 50 -13.47 -17.75 -6.38
CA GLN A 50 -12.27 -17.58 -7.21
C GLN A 50 -11.78 -18.91 -7.81
N LEU A 51 -11.99 -20.03 -7.12
CA LEU A 51 -11.50 -21.35 -7.58
C LEU A 51 -12.00 -21.68 -8.98
N ASN A 52 -11.11 -22.22 -9.82
CA ASN A 52 -11.38 -22.59 -11.21
C ASN A 52 -11.79 -21.43 -12.13
N ASN A 53 -11.63 -20.18 -11.71
CA ASN A 53 -12.00 -19.00 -12.49
C ASN A 53 -10.78 -18.11 -12.79
N PRO A 54 -10.77 -17.40 -13.94
CA PRO A 54 -9.88 -16.28 -14.13
C PRO A 54 -10.15 -15.18 -13.09
N PHE A 55 -9.10 -14.62 -12.51
CA PHE A 55 -9.18 -13.54 -11.53
C PHE A 55 -9.59 -12.23 -12.22
N GLY A 56 -10.84 -11.83 -12.02
CA GLY A 56 -11.49 -10.73 -12.74
C GLY A 56 -11.42 -9.35 -12.07
N GLU A 57 -10.75 -9.20 -10.92
CA GLU A 57 -10.74 -7.93 -10.18
C GLU A 57 -9.62 -6.96 -10.63
N LEU A 58 -8.74 -7.39 -11.55
CA LEU A 58 -7.72 -6.52 -12.13
C LEU A 58 -8.32 -5.61 -13.21
N LEU A 59 -8.02 -4.31 -13.14
CA LEU A 59 -8.54 -3.30 -14.07
C LEU A 59 -7.63 -3.06 -15.28
N GLN A 60 -6.44 -3.67 -15.30
CA GLN A 60 -5.48 -3.58 -16.40
C GLN A 60 -6.03 -4.33 -17.62
N THR A 61 -5.97 -3.69 -18.80
CA THR A 61 -6.46 -4.25 -20.08
C THR A 61 -5.32 -4.56 -21.05
N GLY A 62 -5.53 -5.38 -22.07
CA GLY A 62 -4.49 -5.70 -23.07
C GLY A 62 -3.59 -6.86 -22.64
N GLU A 63 -4.20 -7.79 -21.91
CA GLU A 63 -3.68 -9.10 -21.59
C GLU A 63 -3.51 -9.94 -22.86
N ILE A 64 -2.48 -10.76 -22.89
CA ILE A 64 -2.13 -11.66 -24.00
C ILE A 64 -2.52 -13.12 -23.71
N GLY A 65 -3.17 -13.35 -22.57
CA GLY A 65 -3.60 -14.66 -22.12
C GLY A 65 -3.82 -14.69 -20.61
N PHE A 66 -4.09 -15.88 -20.09
CA PHE A 66 -4.25 -16.14 -18.66
C PHE A 66 -3.33 -17.26 -18.22
N LYS A 67 -2.75 -17.15 -17.03
CA LYS A 67 -1.87 -18.17 -16.45
C LYS A 67 -2.09 -18.31 -14.95
N GLY A 68 -2.08 -19.55 -14.48
CA GLY A 68 -2.19 -19.88 -13.07
C GLY A 68 -1.71 -21.30 -12.82
N THR A 69 -0.91 -21.50 -11.79
CA THR A 69 -0.33 -22.80 -11.44
C THR A 69 -0.30 -23.03 -9.93
N GLU A 70 -1.11 -22.26 -9.20
CA GLU A 70 -1.15 -22.30 -7.74
C GLU A 70 -1.86 -23.59 -7.29
N SER A 71 -1.25 -24.28 -6.32
CA SER A 71 -1.81 -25.46 -5.67
C SER A 71 -1.93 -25.22 -4.17
N SER A 72 -2.93 -25.83 -3.55
CA SER A 72 -3.12 -25.68 -2.11
C SER A 72 -2.26 -26.65 -1.30
N PRO A 73 -1.49 -26.18 -0.31
CA PRO A 73 -0.82 -27.08 0.64
C PRO A 73 -1.81 -27.91 1.48
N TYR A 74 -3.05 -27.46 1.64
CA TYR A 74 -4.07 -28.16 2.43
C TYR A 74 -4.77 -29.27 1.67
N THR A 75 -5.14 -29.02 0.40
CA THR A 75 -5.87 -29.99 -0.42
C THR A 75 -4.97 -30.80 -1.35
N GLN A 76 -3.74 -30.32 -1.59
CA GLN A 76 -2.82 -30.85 -2.60
C GLN A 76 -3.37 -30.78 -4.03
N GLU A 77 -4.41 -29.98 -4.25
CA GLU A 77 -5.07 -29.79 -5.55
C GLU A 77 -4.69 -28.42 -6.15
N LEU A 78 -4.79 -28.32 -7.48
CA LEU A 78 -4.68 -27.04 -8.17
C LEU A 78 -5.88 -26.16 -7.81
N LEU A 79 -5.61 -24.89 -7.48
CA LEU A 79 -6.67 -23.90 -7.26
C LEU A 79 -7.37 -23.51 -8.57
N ASN A 80 -6.68 -23.70 -9.70
CA ASN A 80 -7.13 -23.31 -11.04
C ASN A 80 -7.57 -21.84 -11.15
N ILE A 81 -7.06 -20.98 -10.26
CA ILE A 81 -7.16 -19.52 -10.38
C ILE A 81 -6.12 -19.09 -11.41
N SER A 82 -6.53 -18.30 -12.41
CA SER A 82 -5.62 -17.80 -13.45
C SER A 82 -5.64 -16.28 -13.53
N TYR A 83 -4.49 -15.68 -13.80
CA TYR A 83 -4.32 -14.23 -13.82
C TYR A 83 -4.00 -13.75 -15.24
N PRO A 84 -4.45 -12.55 -15.63
CA PRO A 84 -4.12 -11.97 -16.93
C PRO A 84 -2.61 -11.78 -17.06
N VAL A 85 -2.04 -12.26 -18.16
CA VAL A 85 -0.64 -12.12 -18.52
C VAL A 85 -0.48 -10.93 -19.43
N PHE A 86 0.53 -10.09 -19.18
CA PHE A 86 0.85 -8.93 -20.01
C PHE A 86 2.28 -9.02 -20.49
N GLU A 87 2.54 -8.47 -21.68
CA GLU A 87 3.91 -8.20 -22.11
C GLU A 87 4.58 -7.22 -21.14
N THR A 88 5.80 -7.54 -20.69
CA THR A 88 6.55 -6.73 -19.72
C THR A 88 6.69 -5.28 -20.20
N GLU A 89 7.02 -5.10 -21.49
CA GLU A 89 7.17 -3.77 -22.08
C GLU A 89 5.85 -2.97 -22.04
N THR A 90 4.70 -3.62 -22.19
CA THR A 90 3.38 -2.99 -22.07
C THR A 90 3.15 -2.45 -20.66
N LEU A 91 3.50 -3.23 -19.62
CA LEU A 91 3.38 -2.78 -18.23
C LEU A 91 4.32 -1.60 -17.93
N ILE A 92 5.56 -1.66 -18.41
CA ILE A 92 6.54 -0.57 -18.28
C ILE A 92 6.02 0.71 -18.93
N GLN A 93 5.48 0.63 -20.15
CA GLN A 93 4.94 1.79 -20.86
C GLN A 93 3.74 2.41 -20.14
N LYS A 94 2.81 1.58 -19.66
CA LYS A 94 1.66 2.04 -18.86
C LYS A 94 2.11 2.76 -17.59
N ALA A 95 3.10 2.20 -16.88
CA ALA A 95 3.63 2.84 -15.68
C ALA A 95 4.35 4.16 -15.98
N LYS A 96 5.12 4.24 -17.07
CA LYS A 96 5.74 5.50 -17.53
C LYS A 96 4.70 6.56 -17.89
N ALA A 97 3.58 6.17 -18.50
CA ALA A 97 2.51 7.08 -18.88
C ALA A 97 1.83 7.75 -17.66
N THR A 98 1.70 7.04 -16.53
CA THR A 98 1.11 7.58 -15.30
C THR A 98 2.12 8.28 -14.38
N GLN A 99 3.42 8.03 -14.59
CA GLN A 99 4.51 8.53 -13.75
C GLN A 99 4.51 10.06 -13.59
N ARG A 100 4.19 10.81 -14.65
CA ARG A 100 4.22 12.29 -14.60
C ARG A 100 3.24 12.84 -13.56
N THR A 101 2.03 12.29 -13.50
CA THR A 101 1.00 12.73 -12.55
C THR A 101 1.42 12.38 -11.13
N TRP A 102 1.90 11.15 -10.91
CA TRP A 102 2.36 10.71 -9.59
C TRP A 102 3.56 11.51 -9.07
N LYS A 103 4.54 11.81 -9.94
CA LYS A 103 5.72 12.61 -9.59
C LYS A 103 5.37 14.01 -9.11
N ASN A 104 4.26 14.58 -9.58
CA ASN A 104 3.82 15.91 -9.18
C ASN A 104 2.93 15.93 -7.92
N ALA A 105 2.55 14.76 -7.39
CA ALA A 105 1.79 14.67 -6.14
C ALA A 105 2.66 15.10 -4.95
N THR A 106 2.07 15.84 -4.01
CA THR A 106 2.73 16.24 -2.75
C THR A 106 2.97 15.03 -1.84
N PRO A 107 3.93 15.09 -0.90
CA PRO A 107 4.10 14.05 0.11
C PRO A 107 2.81 13.70 0.86
N GLU A 108 2.00 14.71 1.19
CA GLU A 108 0.69 14.58 1.84
C GLU A 108 -0.29 13.78 0.98
N THR A 109 -0.39 14.12 -0.31
CA THR A 109 -1.25 13.40 -1.25
C THR A 109 -0.84 11.94 -1.38
N ARG A 110 0.47 11.66 -1.46
CA ARG A 110 0.97 10.29 -1.59
C ARG A 110 0.68 9.45 -0.35
N ALA A 111 0.99 9.99 0.83
CA ALA A 111 0.70 9.32 2.10
C ALA A 111 -0.81 9.04 2.23
N ALA A 112 -1.66 10.01 1.91
CA ALA A 112 -3.11 9.85 1.97
C ALA A 112 -3.64 8.75 1.03
N VAL A 113 -3.16 8.70 -0.22
CA VAL A 113 -3.57 7.67 -1.19
C VAL A 113 -3.12 6.27 -0.75
N LEU A 114 -1.91 6.17 -0.19
CA LEU A 114 -1.38 4.88 0.29
C LEU A 114 -2.14 4.42 1.54
N ILE A 115 -2.42 5.30 2.50
CA ILE A 115 -3.22 4.97 3.70
C ILE A 115 -4.66 4.61 3.33
N GLU A 116 -5.29 5.34 2.41
CA GLU A 116 -6.60 5.00 1.86
C GLU A 116 -6.59 3.60 1.23
N SER A 117 -5.50 3.22 0.57
CA SER A 117 -5.35 1.87 0.00
C SER A 117 -5.31 0.81 1.11
N LEU A 118 -4.57 1.05 2.19
CA LEU A 118 -4.56 0.14 3.36
C LEU A 118 -5.94 0.01 3.99
N ASP A 119 -6.70 1.10 4.10
CA ASP A 119 -8.07 1.10 4.64
C ASP A 119 -9.07 0.34 3.74
N ARG A 120 -8.82 0.28 2.44
CA ARG A 120 -9.57 -0.58 1.50
C ARG A 120 -9.16 -2.05 1.64
N ILE A 121 -7.87 -2.32 1.78
CA ILE A 121 -7.34 -3.68 2.02
C ILE A 121 -7.90 -4.25 3.33
N LYS A 122 -8.08 -3.42 4.36
CA LYS A 122 -8.73 -3.81 5.62
C LYS A 122 -10.07 -4.51 5.43
N LYS A 123 -10.84 -4.12 4.41
CA LYS A 123 -12.15 -4.73 4.08
C LYS A 123 -12.02 -6.10 3.41
N ARG A 124 -10.81 -6.49 3.00
CA ARG A 124 -10.46 -7.73 2.29
C ARG A 124 -9.58 -8.65 3.14
N PHE A 125 -9.36 -8.35 4.42
CA PHE A 125 -8.49 -9.17 5.28
C PHE A 125 -8.91 -10.64 5.35
N PHE A 126 -10.21 -10.93 5.36
CA PHE A 126 -10.69 -12.32 5.33
C PHE A 126 -10.40 -13.01 4.00
N ASP A 127 -10.66 -12.35 2.87
CA ASP A 127 -10.32 -12.83 1.52
C ASP A 127 -8.82 -13.15 1.41
N ILE A 128 -7.98 -12.21 1.85
CA ILE A 128 -6.52 -12.34 1.87
C ILE A 128 -6.07 -13.47 2.81
N ALA A 129 -6.74 -13.66 3.94
CA ALA A 129 -6.45 -14.74 4.88
C ALA A 129 -6.68 -16.11 4.23
N TYR A 130 -7.81 -16.32 3.54
CA TYR A 130 -8.07 -17.58 2.83
C TYR A 130 -7.11 -17.78 1.65
N ALA A 131 -6.86 -16.75 0.85
CA ALA A 131 -5.88 -16.83 -0.22
C ALA A 131 -4.48 -17.19 0.30
N THR A 132 -4.04 -16.55 1.39
CA THR A 132 -2.75 -16.84 2.05
C THR A 132 -2.71 -18.26 2.61
N MET A 133 -3.76 -18.69 3.31
CA MET A 133 -3.85 -20.04 3.88
C MET A 133 -3.67 -21.08 2.77
N HIS A 134 -4.38 -20.91 1.66
CA HIS A 134 -4.37 -21.86 0.56
C HIS A 134 -3.19 -21.72 -0.42
N THR A 135 -2.30 -20.73 -0.26
CA THR A 135 -1.08 -20.62 -1.09
C THR A 135 0.20 -20.84 -0.29
N SER A 136 0.22 -20.46 0.99
CA SER A 136 1.39 -20.59 1.87
C SER A 136 1.34 -21.79 2.83
N GLY A 137 0.15 -22.34 3.10
CA GLY A 137 -0.04 -23.43 4.05
C GLY A 137 -0.10 -23.00 5.52
N GLN A 138 -0.11 -21.70 5.80
CA GLN A 138 -0.33 -21.18 7.15
C GLN A 138 -1.76 -21.44 7.64
N SER A 139 -1.94 -21.63 8.95
CA SER A 139 -3.27 -21.70 9.55
C SER A 139 -4.05 -20.40 9.35
N PHE A 140 -5.39 -20.48 9.28
CA PHE A 140 -6.25 -19.31 9.05
C PHE A 140 -5.93 -18.13 9.98
N MET A 141 -5.77 -18.36 11.29
CA MET A 141 -5.51 -17.28 12.25
C MET A 141 -4.18 -16.59 11.96
N MET A 142 -3.13 -17.37 11.67
CA MET A 142 -1.82 -16.83 11.30
C MET A 142 -1.89 -16.10 9.97
N SER A 143 -2.57 -16.65 8.96
CA SER A 143 -2.78 -16.00 7.67
C SER A 143 -3.53 -14.67 7.80
N PHE A 144 -4.56 -14.62 8.64
CA PHE A 144 -5.31 -13.41 8.93
C PHE A 144 -4.39 -12.36 9.56
N GLN A 145 -3.70 -12.72 10.65
CA GLN A 145 -2.82 -11.79 11.37
C GLN A 145 -1.66 -11.31 10.49
N ALA A 146 -0.88 -12.23 9.93
CA ALA A 146 0.35 -11.94 9.21
C ALA A 146 0.11 -11.20 7.90
N SER A 147 -0.80 -11.68 7.05
CA SER A 147 -1.05 -11.10 5.71
C SER A 147 -2.12 -10.00 5.71
N GLY A 148 -2.88 -9.86 6.80
CA GLY A 148 -3.87 -8.80 6.97
C GLY A 148 -3.33 -7.68 7.86
N PRO A 149 -3.75 -7.60 9.14
CA PRO A 149 -3.39 -6.48 10.02
C PRO A 149 -1.89 -6.23 10.17
N HIS A 150 -1.06 -7.26 10.37
CA HIS A 150 0.38 -7.06 10.58
C HIS A 150 1.10 -6.56 9.32
N ALA A 151 0.78 -7.12 8.14
CA ALA A 151 1.29 -6.61 6.87
C ALA A 151 0.86 -5.16 6.62
N ASN A 152 -0.40 -4.82 6.93
CA ASN A 152 -0.91 -3.45 6.81
C ASN A 152 -0.23 -2.49 7.79
N ASP A 153 0.02 -2.89 9.04
CA ASP A 153 0.76 -2.09 10.01
C ASP A 153 2.21 -1.84 9.55
N ARG A 154 2.88 -2.85 8.97
CA ARG A 154 4.22 -2.69 8.39
C ARG A 154 4.23 -1.80 7.15
N ALA A 155 3.20 -1.89 6.31
CA ALA A 155 3.03 -0.97 5.20
C ALA A 155 2.79 0.47 5.69
N LEU A 156 1.99 0.67 6.75
CA LEU A 156 1.78 1.97 7.37
C LEU A 156 3.08 2.55 7.94
N GLU A 157 3.88 1.73 8.62
CA GLU A 157 5.21 2.12 9.11
C GLU A 157 6.11 2.60 7.96
N ALA A 158 6.16 1.86 6.84
CA ALA A 158 6.94 2.25 5.67
C ALA A 158 6.44 3.57 5.03
N ILE A 159 5.12 3.78 4.96
CA ILE A 159 4.52 5.03 4.48
C ILE A 159 4.92 6.20 5.37
N VAL A 160 4.83 6.03 6.69
CA VAL A 160 5.18 7.05 7.68
C VAL A 160 6.65 7.44 7.58
N LEU A 161 7.56 6.45 7.52
CA LEU A 161 8.99 6.70 7.37
C LEU A 161 9.29 7.48 6.08
N GLY A 162 8.68 7.06 4.96
CA GLY A 162 8.81 7.78 3.68
C GLY A 162 8.27 9.21 3.77
N TYR A 163 7.10 9.41 4.38
CA TYR A 163 6.50 10.73 4.56
C TYR A 163 7.38 11.65 5.42
N GLN A 164 7.92 11.15 6.54
CA GLN A 164 8.81 11.90 7.42
C GLN A 164 10.09 12.35 6.70
N GLU A 165 10.74 11.46 5.94
CA GLU A 165 11.94 11.83 5.18
C GLU A 165 11.65 12.83 4.06
N LEU A 166 10.52 12.70 3.36
CA LEU A 166 10.10 13.68 2.35
C LEU A 166 9.80 15.06 2.94
N LYS A 167 9.43 15.14 4.23
CA LYS A 167 9.09 16.37 4.94
C LYS A 167 10.22 16.91 5.82
N ARG A 168 11.34 16.21 5.88
CA ARG A 168 12.49 16.56 6.73
C ARG A 168 13.11 17.92 6.42
N PHE A 169 13.09 18.33 5.15
CA PHE A 169 13.64 19.60 4.70
C PHE A 169 12.53 20.51 4.12
N PRO A 170 12.62 21.84 4.32
CA PRO A 170 11.65 22.76 3.77
C PRO A 170 11.78 22.84 2.24
N ALA A 171 10.66 23.03 1.55
CA ALA A 171 10.63 23.21 0.10
C ALA A 171 11.28 24.53 -0.34
N ASN A 172 11.29 25.55 0.51
CA ASN A 172 11.88 26.86 0.24
C ASN A 172 12.57 27.40 1.49
N ALA A 173 13.64 28.17 1.31
CA ALA A 173 14.26 28.94 2.39
C ALA A 173 14.86 30.23 1.85
N ASP A 174 14.66 31.32 2.59
CA ASP A 174 15.40 32.55 2.39
C ASP A 174 16.73 32.45 3.14
N TRP A 175 17.82 32.37 2.39
CA TRP A 175 19.16 32.30 2.94
C TRP A 175 19.81 33.66 2.87
N GLU A 176 20.21 34.19 4.03
CA GLU A 176 20.88 35.48 4.15
C GLU A 176 22.26 35.30 4.78
N LYS A 177 23.28 35.84 4.13
CA LYS A 177 24.64 35.92 4.67
C LYS A 177 25.05 37.38 4.84
N PRO A 178 25.26 37.85 6.08
CA PRO A 178 25.80 39.18 6.32
C PRO A 178 27.26 39.25 5.86
N MET A 179 27.62 40.35 5.19
CA MET A 179 28.97 40.67 4.71
C MET A 179 29.32 42.11 5.11
N GLY A 180 29.44 42.36 6.42
CA GLY A 180 29.71 43.70 6.97
C GLY A 180 28.49 44.62 6.83
N LYS A 181 28.61 45.70 6.05
CA LYS A 181 27.53 46.68 5.84
C LYS A 181 26.45 46.25 4.84
N ILE A 182 26.66 45.14 4.13
CA ILE A 182 25.72 44.60 3.15
C ILE A 182 25.36 43.15 3.50
N SER A 183 24.23 42.68 2.97
CA SER A 183 23.77 41.29 3.10
C SER A 183 23.56 40.66 1.71
N VAL A 184 23.99 39.41 1.54
CA VAL A 184 23.62 38.61 0.36
C VAL A 184 22.39 37.79 0.69
N LYS A 185 21.32 37.93 -0.10
CA LYS A 185 20.06 37.18 0.05
C LYS A 185 19.87 36.26 -1.14
N VAL A 186 19.60 34.99 -0.87
CA VAL A 186 19.33 33.96 -1.89
C VAL A 186 18.04 33.24 -1.50
N LYS A 187 17.05 33.25 -2.40
CA LYS A 187 15.87 32.39 -2.29
C LYS A 187 16.22 31.01 -2.81
N LYS A 188 16.21 30.00 -1.93
CA LYS A 188 16.47 28.61 -2.29
C LYS A 188 15.16 27.87 -2.39
N THR A 189 15.03 27.03 -3.42
CA THR A 189 13.88 26.15 -3.63
C THR A 189 14.40 24.75 -3.89
N TRP A 190 13.84 23.76 -3.20
CA TRP A 190 14.14 22.35 -3.38
C TRP A 190 12.90 21.63 -3.89
N LYS A 191 13.10 20.80 -4.91
CA LYS A 191 12.04 19.96 -5.48
C LYS A 191 12.39 18.50 -5.22
N LEU A 192 11.42 17.77 -4.67
CA LEU A 192 11.51 16.33 -4.52
C LEU A 192 11.54 15.68 -5.92
N ILE A 193 12.50 14.77 -6.13
CA ILE A 193 12.63 13.99 -7.36
C ILE A 193 12.66 12.53 -6.95
N ASP A 194 11.62 11.78 -7.33
CA ASP A 194 11.60 10.35 -7.11
C ASP A 194 12.48 9.60 -8.10
N SER A 195 12.95 8.43 -7.67
CA SER A 195 13.47 7.41 -8.57
C SER A 195 12.39 7.00 -9.59
N SER A 196 12.84 6.46 -10.72
CA SER A 196 11.94 5.93 -11.74
C SER A 196 11.15 4.70 -11.25
N LEU A 197 10.38 4.12 -12.16
CA LEU A 197 9.72 2.82 -12.01
C LEU A 197 10.53 1.82 -11.16
N ALA A 198 9.87 1.20 -10.19
CA ALA A 198 10.43 0.14 -9.35
C ALA A 198 9.73 -1.20 -9.62
N CYS A 199 10.44 -2.29 -9.40
CA CYS A 199 9.89 -3.65 -9.34
C CYS A 199 9.91 -4.10 -7.87
N LEU A 200 8.80 -4.67 -7.41
CA LEU A 200 8.67 -5.29 -6.08
C LEU A 200 8.93 -6.79 -6.19
#